data_AF-B7FN93-F1
#
_entry.id   AF-B7FN93-F1
#
_cell.length_a   1.000
_cell.length_b   1.000
_cell.length_c   1.000
_cell.angle_alpha   90.00
_cell.angle_beta   90.00
_cell.angle_gamma   90.00
#
_symmetry.space_group_name_H-M   'P 1'
#
loop_
_entity.id
_entity.type
_entity.pdbx_description
1 polymer ?
#
loop_
_entity_poly.entity_id
_entity_poly.type
_entity_poly.pdbx_seq_one_letter_code
_entity_poly.pdbx_strand_id
1 'polypeptide(L)'
;MANEDLSSWTDLLHSSSKLLEQAAPSAQFPPLQRNLDQLEALSKKLKSKTVRAEAPSQSIAATRLLAREGINAEQLARDFDAGDARRQPPVDTTWQQIYFCLRSGYYDEARNVALSSRASHQFAPLLTEWINTGGMVPEEVATAASEECERMLRTGDRVGRTAYDKKKLLLYAIISGSRRHIDRLLRDQPTLFSTIEDFLWFKLSAVRDCPSGSSSIVLSDGLIPYSLDDLQSYLNKFEPSYYTKNGKDPLVYPYILLLSIQLLPAVLYLSKEAGDEGYNIDAAHLSIVLADHGVLSEGIGTGQKLGVMDAYAEVSTIIRQYGSMYLRLGDLQMALEYYAQAAAAVGGGQLSWTGRGNVDQQRQRNLMLKQLLTELLLRDGGIYLLLGARGAGEEGELGRFVADPNARQQFLIEAACQCQESGMYDKSIEIQKRVGSFSMALDTINKCLSEAICSLFRGRLDGESRTAGLIHSGNEILETYTYYPDVSHQEREQVFEQQTILRQLESILSIHKLSRLGNHVDALREVAKLLFLPLDPRGPDTAVDVFENLSPHVQACIPDLLKVALTCLDNVTDSDGSLRALRAKISSFIANNVKRNWPRDLYERVAQRL
;
A
#
# COMPACT_ATOMS: atom_id res chain seq x y z
N MET A 1 -14.92 47.85 -0.40
CA MET A 1 -14.29 46.58 -0.01
C MET A 1 -14.79 45.38 -0.82
N ALA A 2 -16.02 45.35 -1.38
CA ALA A 2 -16.48 44.20 -2.18
C ALA A 2 -15.86 44.04 -3.60
N ASN A 3 -15.20 45.07 -4.15
CA ASN A 3 -14.66 45.02 -5.52
C ASN A 3 -13.26 44.40 -5.62
N GLU A 4 -12.46 44.39 -4.54
CA GLU A 4 -11.12 43.77 -4.53
C GLU A 4 -11.21 42.23 -4.46
N ASP A 5 -12.23 41.69 -3.80
CA ASP A 5 -12.47 40.25 -3.70
C ASP A 5 -12.94 39.64 -5.04
N LEU A 6 -13.69 40.40 -5.85
CA LEU A 6 -14.11 39.96 -7.18
C LEU A 6 -12.95 39.91 -8.17
N SER A 7 -12.00 40.86 -8.12
CA SER A 7 -10.78 40.80 -8.93
C SER A 7 -9.90 39.61 -8.54
N SER A 8 -9.77 39.35 -7.23
CA SER A 8 -9.05 38.18 -6.69
C SER A 8 -9.61 36.86 -7.21
N TRP A 9 -10.94 36.72 -7.26
CA TRP A 9 -11.61 35.53 -7.78
C TRP A 9 -11.45 35.35 -9.30
N THR A 10 -11.57 36.43 -10.07
CA THR A 10 -11.35 36.36 -11.52
C THR A 10 -9.90 36.02 -11.85
N ASP A 11 -8.94 36.52 -11.06
CA ASP A 11 -7.52 36.22 -11.21
C ASP A 11 -7.22 34.74 -10.88
N LEU A 12 -7.90 34.19 -9.86
CA LEU A 12 -7.85 32.77 -9.50
C LEU A 12 -8.41 31.86 -10.61
N LEU A 13 -9.56 32.20 -11.18
CA LEU A 13 -10.16 31.45 -12.30
C LEU A 13 -9.28 31.48 -13.55
N HIS A 14 -8.71 32.64 -13.85
CA HIS A 14 -7.77 32.79 -14.97
C HIS A 14 -6.48 31.99 -14.73
N SER A 15 -5.94 32.03 -13.51
CA SER A 15 -4.76 31.25 -13.11
C SER A 15 -5.00 29.74 -13.18
N SER A 16 -6.17 29.27 -12.75
CA SER A 16 -6.57 27.86 -12.82
C SER A 16 -6.68 27.35 -14.25
N SER A 17 -7.28 28.15 -15.14
CA SER A 17 -7.40 27.81 -16.56
C SER A 17 -6.04 27.76 -17.24
N LYS A 18 -5.16 28.73 -16.94
CA LYS A 18 -3.79 28.76 -17.44
C LYS A 18 -2.95 27.58 -16.92
N LEU A 19 -3.14 27.16 -15.67
CA LEU A 19 -2.48 25.96 -15.12
C LEU A 19 -2.89 24.68 -15.83
N LEU A 20 -4.15 24.57 -16.25
CA LEU A 20 -4.63 23.44 -17.04
C LEU A 20 -4.02 23.41 -18.45
N GLU A 21 -3.93 24.58 -19.10
CA GLU A 21 -3.33 24.73 -20.44
C GLU A 21 -1.80 24.55 -20.43
N GLN A 22 -1.14 24.89 -19.32
CA GLN A 22 0.32 24.77 -19.14
C GLN A 22 0.76 23.46 -18.50
N ALA A 23 -0.17 22.66 -17.98
CA ALA A 23 0.10 21.33 -17.44
C ALA A 23 0.43 20.36 -18.59
N ALA A 24 1.64 20.47 -19.12
CA ALA A 24 2.26 19.36 -19.83
C ALA A 24 2.35 18.16 -18.88
N PRO A 25 2.20 16.91 -19.36
CA PRO A 25 2.41 15.74 -18.53
C PRO A 25 3.84 15.76 -18.00
N SER A 26 3.99 16.17 -16.74
CA SER A 26 5.25 16.10 -16.02
C SER A 26 5.39 14.70 -15.45
N ALA A 27 6.61 14.13 -15.48
CA ALA A 27 6.86 12.80 -14.91
C ALA A 27 6.59 12.72 -13.38
N GLN A 28 6.40 13.87 -12.71
CA GLN A 28 6.25 13.97 -11.25
C GLN A 28 4.81 14.11 -10.77
N PHE A 29 3.86 14.52 -11.61
CA PHE A 29 2.46 14.72 -11.21
C PHE A 29 1.49 14.37 -12.34
N PRO A 30 0.35 13.71 -12.04
CA PRO A 30 -0.68 13.46 -13.04
C PRO A 30 -1.18 14.79 -13.63
N PRO A 31 -1.51 14.82 -14.93
CA PRO A 31 -1.96 16.05 -15.58
C PRO A 31 -3.25 16.55 -14.92
N LEU A 32 -3.31 17.86 -14.65
CA LEU A 32 -4.52 18.52 -14.18
C LEU A 32 -5.64 18.34 -15.21
N GLN A 33 -6.69 17.60 -14.84
CA GLN A 33 -7.76 17.24 -15.77
C GLN A 33 -8.90 18.25 -15.83
N ARG A 34 -9.05 19.10 -14.80
CA ARG A 34 -10.19 20.03 -14.67
C ARG A 34 -9.79 21.35 -14.01
N ASN A 35 -10.33 22.46 -14.52
CA ASN A 35 -10.15 23.78 -13.91
C ASN A 35 -11.24 24.05 -12.87
N LEU A 36 -11.08 25.15 -12.12
CA LEU A 36 -12.02 25.56 -11.05
C LEU A 36 -13.47 25.72 -11.55
N ASP A 37 -13.69 26.26 -12.75
CA ASP A 37 -15.02 26.40 -13.34
C ASP A 37 -15.68 25.04 -13.62
N GLN A 38 -14.91 24.08 -14.14
CA GLN A 38 -15.38 22.71 -14.39
C GLN A 38 -15.67 21.96 -13.10
N LEU A 39 -14.86 22.16 -12.06
CA LEU A 39 -15.12 21.61 -10.72
C LEU A 39 -16.37 22.21 -10.09
N GLU A 40 -16.57 23.53 -10.22
CA GLU A 40 -17.78 24.20 -9.73
C GLU A 40 -19.03 23.72 -10.49
N ALA A 41 -18.95 23.59 -11.82
CA ALA A 41 -20.04 23.06 -12.64
C ALA A 41 -20.38 21.61 -12.29
N LEU A 42 -19.37 20.75 -12.04
CA LEU A 42 -19.58 19.38 -11.58
C LEU A 42 -20.16 19.33 -10.17
N SER A 43 -19.69 20.18 -9.26
CA SER A 43 -20.24 20.32 -7.91
C SER A 43 -21.70 20.77 -7.95
N LYS A 44 -22.04 21.78 -8.77
CA LYS A 44 -23.43 22.21 -9.02
C LYS A 44 -24.27 21.10 -9.66
N LYS A 45 -23.70 20.33 -10.59
CA LYS A 45 -24.39 19.18 -11.24
C LYS A 45 -24.63 18.04 -10.25
N LEU A 46 -23.65 17.69 -9.43
CA LEU A 46 -23.76 16.70 -8.34
C LEU A 46 -24.81 17.17 -7.33
N LYS A 47 -24.71 18.41 -6.84
CA LYS A 47 -25.71 19.03 -5.97
C LYS A 47 -27.11 19.00 -6.59
N SER A 48 -27.25 19.29 -7.89
CA SER A 48 -28.55 19.23 -8.58
C SER A 48 -29.10 17.81 -8.72
N LYS A 49 -28.24 16.79 -8.83
CA LYS A 49 -28.64 15.38 -8.85
C LYS A 49 -29.06 14.89 -7.46
N THR A 50 -28.38 15.35 -6.41
CA THR A 50 -28.76 15.07 -5.01
C THR A 50 -30.06 15.79 -4.64
N VAL A 51 -30.21 17.07 -5.02
CA VAL A 51 -31.41 17.89 -4.73
C VAL A 51 -32.64 17.43 -5.52
N ARG A 52 -32.50 16.85 -6.72
CA ARG A 52 -33.64 16.32 -7.49
C ARG A 52 -34.35 15.14 -6.82
N ALA A 53 -33.68 14.43 -5.90
CA ALA A 53 -34.31 13.40 -5.07
C ALA A 53 -35.16 13.98 -3.92
N GLU A 54 -34.97 15.25 -3.56
CA GLU A 54 -35.54 15.86 -2.34
C GLU A 54 -36.47 17.06 -2.58
N ALA A 55 -36.43 17.70 -3.75
CA ALA A 55 -37.06 19.02 -3.92
C ALA A 55 -38.61 19.04 -3.87
N PRO A 56 -39.38 18.10 -4.45
CA PRO A 56 -40.84 18.12 -4.29
C PRO A 56 -41.26 17.57 -2.92
N SER A 57 -40.44 16.71 -2.32
CA SER A 57 -40.75 16.05 -1.04
C SER A 57 -40.49 16.96 0.15
N GLN A 58 -39.50 17.87 0.11
CA GLN A 58 -39.18 18.77 1.24
C GLN A 58 -40.21 19.89 1.45
N SER A 59 -40.71 20.54 0.39
CA SER A 59 -41.78 21.55 0.53
C SER A 59 -43.08 20.90 1.02
N ILE A 60 -43.40 19.71 0.49
CA ILE A 60 -44.56 18.93 0.91
C ILE A 60 -44.35 18.33 2.31
N ALA A 61 -43.13 17.95 2.70
CA ALA A 61 -42.81 17.43 4.03
C ALA A 61 -42.78 18.52 5.09
N ALA A 62 -42.27 19.72 4.78
CA ALA A 62 -42.34 20.90 5.64
C ALA A 62 -43.81 21.33 5.83
N THR A 63 -44.59 21.37 4.74
CA THR A 63 -46.03 21.65 4.80
C THR A 63 -46.79 20.56 5.60
N ARG A 64 -46.44 19.27 5.42
CA ARG A 64 -47.02 18.17 6.21
C ARG A 64 -46.56 18.16 7.68
N LEU A 65 -45.32 18.53 7.98
CA LEU A 65 -44.78 18.64 9.35
C LEU A 65 -45.48 19.76 10.11
N LEU A 66 -45.58 20.94 9.47
CA LEU A 66 -46.32 22.07 10.01
C LEU A 66 -47.80 21.70 10.20
N ALA A 67 -48.44 21.06 9.22
CA ALA A 67 -49.83 20.59 9.34
C ALA A 67 -50.03 19.51 10.43
N ARG A 68 -49.05 18.61 10.61
CA ARG A 68 -49.07 17.56 11.65
C ARG A 68 -48.90 18.13 13.06
N GLU A 69 -48.26 19.29 13.18
CA GLU A 69 -48.13 20.06 14.42
C GLU A 69 -49.22 21.15 14.56
N GLY A 70 -50.23 21.17 13.67
CA GLY A 70 -51.39 22.08 13.75
C GLY A 70 -51.16 23.50 13.18
N ILE A 71 -50.07 23.72 12.45
CA ILE A 71 -49.66 25.01 11.89
C ILE A 71 -50.00 25.08 10.40
N ASN A 72 -50.81 26.07 9.99
CA ASN A 72 -51.15 26.28 8.59
C ASN A 72 -49.99 27.01 7.87
N ALA A 73 -49.25 26.28 7.04
CA ALA A 73 -48.07 26.79 6.33
C ALA A 73 -48.40 27.93 5.35
N GLU A 74 -49.58 27.93 4.72
CA GLU A 74 -50.01 29.01 3.81
C GLU A 74 -50.35 30.29 4.55
N GLN A 75 -50.94 30.16 5.75
CA GLN A 75 -51.20 31.29 6.64
C GLN A 75 -49.88 31.89 7.16
N LEU A 76 -48.94 31.03 7.56
CA LEU A 76 -47.63 31.44 8.08
C LEU A 76 -46.81 32.19 7.02
N ALA A 77 -46.82 31.72 5.77
CA ALA A 77 -46.14 32.40 4.66
C ALA A 77 -46.73 33.80 4.38
N ARG A 78 -48.07 33.94 4.42
CA ARG A 78 -48.75 35.23 4.27
C ARG A 78 -48.47 36.19 5.42
N ASP A 79 -48.33 35.68 6.64
CA ASP A 79 -47.98 36.48 7.82
C ASP A 79 -46.52 36.97 7.79
N PHE A 80 -45.61 36.26 7.12
CA PHE A 80 -44.22 36.68 6.87
C PHE A 80 -44.08 37.70 5.72
N ASP A 81 -44.90 37.59 4.67
CA ASP A 81 -44.90 38.53 3.52
C ASP A 81 -45.50 39.91 3.86
N ALA A 82 -46.31 40.01 4.92
CA ALA A 82 -46.73 41.28 5.47
C ALA A 82 -45.54 41.90 6.24
N GLY A 83 -44.78 42.78 5.58
CA GLY A 83 -43.47 43.35 5.99
C GLY A 83 -43.37 44.05 7.36
N ASP A 84 -43.68 43.34 8.44
CA ASP A 84 -43.57 43.78 9.81
C ASP A 84 -42.81 42.70 10.60
N ALA A 85 -41.48 42.69 10.44
CA ALA A 85 -40.54 41.77 11.11
C ALA A 85 -40.56 41.85 12.67
N ARG A 86 -41.49 42.62 13.25
CA ARG A 86 -41.70 42.80 14.69
C ARG A 86 -43.02 42.20 15.21
N ARG A 87 -43.90 41.67 14.36
CA ARG A 87 -45.07 40.92 14.84
C ARG A 87 -44.65 39.52 15.26
N GLN A 88 -44.92 39.16 16.51
CA GLN A 88 -44.80 37.78 16.97
C GLN A 88 -45.74 36.91 16.12
N PRO A 89 -45.27 35.78 15.55
CA PRO A 89 -46.13 34.87 14.82
C PRO A 89 -47.30 34.42 15.72
N PRO A 90 -48.48 34.10 15.15
CA PRO A 90 -49.66 33.68 15.91
C PRO A 90 -49.45 32.38 16.70
N VAL A 91 -48.35 31.66 16.45
CA VAL A 91 -47.89 30.48 17.16
C VAL A 91 -46.50 30.79 17.73
N ASP A 92 -46.25 30.48 19.00
CA ASP A 92 -44.92 30.63 19.60
C ASP A 92 -43.94 29.64 18.93
N THR A 93 -43.03 30.18 18.12
CA THR A 93 -42.00 29.42 17.40
C THR A 93 -40.63 29.46 18.08
N THR A 94 -40.55 29.96 19.33
CA THR A 94 -39.27 30.20 20.02
C THR A 94 -38.37 28.96 20.00
N TRP A 95 -38.90 27.79 20.35
CA TRP A 95 -38.12 26.56 20.45
C TRP A 95 -37.65 26.03 19.09
N GLN A 96 -38.48 26.19 18.05
CA GLN A 96 -38.14 25.84 16.68
C GLN A 96 -37.02 26.76 16.16
N GLN A 97 -37.14 28.06 16.40
CA GLN A 97 -36.12 29.05 16.03
C GLN A 97 -34.78 28.74 16.70
N ILE A 98 -34.75 28.52 18.01
CA ILE A 98 -33.53 28.14 18.74
C ILE A 98 -32.93 26.86 18.16
N TYR A 99 -33.75 25.82 17.97
CA TYR A 99 -33.30 24.54 17.43
C TYR A 99 -32.68 24.67 16.04
N PHE A 100 -33.35 25.36 15.11
CA PHE A 100 -32.84 25.50 13.74
C PHE A 100 -31.64 26.43 13.64
N CYS A 101 -31.55 27.46 14.50
CA CYS A 101 -30.34 28.27 14.61
C CYS A 101 -29.15 27.41 15.05
N LEU A 102 -29.30 26.61 16.12
CA LEU A 102 -28.25 25.70 16.58
C LEU A 102 -27.88 24.64 15.55
N ARG A 103 -28.88 24.03 14.90
CA ARG A 103 -28.68 23.01 13.85
C ARG A 103 -27.89 23.54 12.65
N SER A 104 -27.98 24.84 12.40
CA SER A 104 -27.33 25.52 11.28
C SER A 104 -26.00 26.19 11.67
N GLY A 105 -25.59 26.11 12.94
CA GLY A 105 -24.36 26.75 13.44
C GLY A 105 -24.50 28.24 13.79
N TYR A 106 -25.72 28.80 13.76
CA TYR A 106 -26.03 30.17 14.14
C TYR A 106 -26.21 30.28 15.66
N TYR A 107 -25.11 30.10 16.40
CA TYR A 107 -25.12 30.02 17.86
C TYR A 107 -25.52 31.35 18.52
N ASP A 108 -25.06 32.48 17.99
CA ASP A 108 -25.37 33.81 18.52
C ASP A 108 -26.85 34.17 18.32
N GLU A 109 -27.42 33.83 17.17
CA GLU A 109 -28.83 33.98 16.88
C GLU A 109 -29.68 33.10 17.80
N ALA A 110 -29.27 31.84 18.02
CA ALA A 110 -29.95 30.95 18.96
C ALA A 110 -29.97 31.54 20.38
N ARG A 111 -28.85 32.11 20.82
CA ARG A 111 -28.72 32.79 22.12
C ARG A 111 -29.64 34.02 22.19
N ASN A 112 -29.63 34.86 21.16
CA ASN A 112 -30.45 36.07 21.11
C ASN A 112 -31.95 35.77 21.15
N VAL A 113 -32.40 34.76 20.40
CA VAL A 113 -33.79 34.28 20.44
C VAL A 113 -34.13 33.77 21.85
N ALA A 114 -33.24 32.97 22.46
CA ALA A 114 -33.46 32.43 23.79
C ALA A 114 -33.59 33.52 24.87
N LEU A 115 -32.76 34.56 24.80
CA LEU A 115 -32.77 35.71 25.71
C LEU A 115 -33.99 36.63 25.52
N SER A 116 -34.44 36.78 24.27
CA SER A 116 -35.52 37.72 23.91
C SER A 116 -36.92 37.15 24.18
N SER A 117 -37.06 35.83 24.32
CA SER A 117 -38.36 35.18 24.54
C SER A 117 -38.57 34.79 26.01
N ARG A 118 -39.74 35.17 26.55
CA ARG A 118 -40.16 34.79 27.90
C ARG A 118 -40.31 33.27 28.06
N ALA A 119 -40.66 32.57 26.98
CA ALA A 119 -40.86 31.12 26.96
C ALA A 119 -39.56 30.35 27.23
N SER A 120 -38.40 30.92 26.86
CA SER A 120 -37.08 30.30 26.99
C SER A 120 -36.19 30.93 28.06
N HIS A 121 -36.71 31.85 28.90
CA HIS A 121 -35.86 32.62 29.83
C HIS A 121 -35.03 31.74 30.79
N GLN A 122 -35.58 30.61 31.25
CA GLN A 122 -34.88 29.63 32.09
C GLN A 122 -33.84 28.80 31.32
N PHE A 123 -34.03 28.64 30.01
CA PHE A 123 -33.14 27.89 29.14
C PHE A 123 -31.97 28.75 28.65
N ALA A 124 -32.19 30.04 28.43
CA ALA A 124 -31.19 30.98 27.92
C ALA A 124 -29.83 30.93 28.66
N PRO A 125 -29.75 30.91 30.01
CA PRO A 125 -28.46 30.78 30.69
C PRO A 125 -27.78 29.44 30.43
N LEU A 126 -28.54 28.33 30.42
CA LEU A 126 -28.01 26.99 30.13
C LEU A 126 -27.45 26.91 28.70
N LEU A 127 -28.19 27.46 27.74
CA LEU A 127 -27.79 27.51 26.34
C LEU A 127 -26.54 28.39 26.15
N THR A 128 -26.50 29.54 26.83
CA THR A 128 -25.35 30.46 26.75
C THR A 128 -24.09 29.77 27.24
N GLU A 129 -24.17 29.05 28.36
CA GLU A 129 -23.05 28.28 28.89
C GLU A 129 -22.62 27.17 27.92
N TRP A 130 -23.58 26.39 27.41
CA TRP A 130 -23.30 25.32 26.44
C TRP A 130 -22.59 25.84 25.18
N ILE A 131 -22.98 27.01 24.67
CA ILE A 131 -22.30 27.63 23.52
C ILE A 131 -20.89 28.08 23.90
N ASN A 132 -20.73 28.74 25.06
CA ASN A 132 -19.44 29.29 25.48
C ASN A 132 -18.38 28.20 25.74
N THR A 133 -18.81 27.02 26.18
CA THR A 133 -17.91 25.90 26.48
C THR A 133 -17.78 24.91 25.32
N GLY A 134 -18.31 25.21 24.13
CA GLY A 134 -18.25 24.31 22.98
C GLY A 134 -18.98 22.98 23.21
N GLY A 135 -20.02 23.00 24.06
CA GLY A 135 -20.81 21.84 24.44
C GLY A 135 -20.43 21.18 25.76
N MET A 136 -19.29 21.54 26.36
CA MET A 136 -18.81 20.96 27.62
C MET A 136 -19.32 21.76 28.83
N VAL A 137 -20.56 21.53 29.24
CA VAL A 137 -21.17 22.25 30.36
C VAL A 137 -20.76 21.71 31.75
N PRO A 138 -20.71 22.57 32.80
CA PRO A 138 -20.54 22.11 34.18
C PRO A 138 -21.63 21.14 34.63
N GLU A 139 -21.32 20.28 35.61
CA GLU A 139 -22.26 19.29 36.16
C GLU A 139 -23.57 19.92 36.65
N GLU A 140 -23.50 21.11 37.24
CA GLU A 140 -24.67 21.88 37.69
C GLU A 140 -25.63 22.21 36.55
N VAL A 141 -25.08 22.68 35.42
CA VAL A 141 -25.84 23.05 34.21
C VAL A 141 -26.42 21.80 33.54
N ALA A 142 -25.63 20.73 33.45
CA ALA A 142 -26.10 19.44 32.94
C ALA A 142 -27.24 18.86 33.78
N THR A 143 -27.11 18.93 35.11
CA THR A 143 -28.11 18.43 36.07
C THR A 143 -29.39 19.26 35.99
N ALA A 144 -29.30 20.59 35.97
CA ALA A 144 -30.47 21.46 35.80
C ALA A 144 -31.23 21.16 34.49
N ALA A 145 -30.50 20.91 33.40
CA ALA A 145 -31.12 20.51 32.13
C ALA A 145 -31.74 19.10 32.18
N SER A 146 -31.10 18.17 32.89
CA SER A 146 -31.56 16.79 33.12
C SER A 146 -32.86 16.75 33.93
N GLU A 147 -32.96 17.56 34.99
CA GLU A 147 -34.16 17.67 35.82
C GLU A 147 -35.37 18.18 35.04
N GLU A 148 -35.17 19.18 34.18
CA GLU A 148 -36.22 19.72 33.30
C GLU A 148 -36.64 18.68 32.24
N CYS A 149 -35.70 17.89 31.71
CA CYS A 149 -35.99 16.73 30.86
C CYS A 149 -36.89 15.70 31.58
N GLU A 150 -36.49 15.25 32.78
CA GLU A 150 -37.28 14.32 33.59
C GLU A 150 -38.68 14.88 33.89
N ARG A 151 -38.78 16.18 34.22
CA ARG A 151 -40.06 16.85 34.49
C ARG A 151 -40.98 16.82 33.27
N MET A 152 -40.46 17.13 32.08
CA MET A 152 -41.23 17.06 30.83
C MET A 152 -41.67 15.63 30.51
N LEU A 153 -40.78 14.66 30.65
CA LEU A 153 -41.06 13.24 30.37
C LEU A 153 -42.09 12.64 31.34
N ARG A 154 -42.07 12.98 32.62
CA ARG A 154 -43.09 12.55 33.61
C ARG A 154 -44.46 13.17 33.36
N THR A 155 -44.49 14.40 32.86
CA THR A 155 -45.75 15.12 32.60
C THR A 155 -46.42 14.65 31.30
N GLY A 156 -45.63 14.17 30.34
CA GLY A 156 -46.10 13.67 29.03
C GLY A 156 -46.85 12.33 29.06
N ASP A 157 -46.82 11.60 30.18
CA ASP A 157 -47.43 10.28 30.33
C ASP A 157 -48.95 10.30 30.61
N ARG A 158 -49.60 11.47 30.49
CA ARG A 158 -51.05 11.62 30.68
C ARG A 158 -51.78 11.43 29.35
N VAL A 159 -52.65 10.43 29.32
CA VAL A 159 -53.45 9.93 28.19
C VAL A 159 -53.89 11.03 27.21
N GLY A 160 -53.32 11.00 25.99
CA GLY A 160 -53.94 11.58 24.79
C GLY A 160 -53.40 12.92 24.26
N ARG A 161 -52.36 13.53 24.84
CA ARG A 161 -51.69 14.72 24.25
C ARG A 161 -50.17 14.65 24.44
N THR A 162 -49.41 15.02 23.40
CA THR A 162 -47.98 15.34 23.54
C THR A 162 -47.85 16.60 24.40
N ALA A 163 -47.70 16.44 25.72
CA ALA A 163 -47.82 17.54 26.68
C ALA A 163 -46.63 18.52 26.72
N TYR A 164 -45.59 18.30 25.91
CA TYR A 164 -44.38 19.12 25.84
C TYR A 164 -43.94 19.37 24.40
N ASP A 165 -43.30 20.51 24.16
CA ASP A 165 -42.70 20.84 22.86
C ASP A 165 -41.48 19.92 22.61
N LYS A 166 -41.50 19.23 21.47
CA LYS A 166 -40.45 18.26 21.09
C LYS A 166 -39.09 18.91 20.90
N LYS A 167 -39.06 20.13 20.34
CA LYS A 167 -37.82 20.90 20.14
C LYS A 167 -37.28 21.37 21.48
N LYS A 168 -38.16 21.78 22.40
CA LYS A 168 -37.77 22.08 23.78
C LYS A 168 -37.08 20.87 24.43
N LEU A 169 -37.70 19.69 24.41
CA LEU A 169 -37.11 18.48 25.02
C LEU A 169 -35.75 18.12 24.38
N LEU A 170 -35.65 18.19 23.04
CA LEU A 170 -34.40 17.94 22.32
C LEU A 170 -33.28 18.87 22.78
N LEU A 171 -33.57 20.15 22.93
CA LEU A 171 -32.60 21.17 23.33
C LEU A 171 -32.10 20.95 24.77
N TYR A 172 -33.00 20.64 25.70
CA TYR A 172 -32.61 20.28 27.06
C TYR A 172 -31.83 18.96 27.13
N ALA A 173 -32.16 17.99 26.28
CA ALA A 173 -31.42 16.72 26.19
C ALA A 173 -30.00 16.91 25.62
N ILE A 174 -29.82 17.81 24.64
CA ILE A 174 -28.50 18.18 24.11
C ILE A 174 -27.66 18.79 25.23
N ILE A 175 -28.20 19.75 26.00
CA ILE A 175 -27.44 20.40 27.08
C ILE A 175 -27.11 19.40 28.19
N SER A 176 -28.09 18.58 28.60
CA SER A 176 -27.88 17.62 29.69
C SER A 176 -26.82 16.57 29.35
N GLY A 177 -26.69 16.19 28.07
CA GLY A 177 -25.77 15.14 27.64
C GLY A 177 -26.03 13.77 28.28
N SER A 178 -27.19 13.59 28.93
CA SER A 178 -27.48 12.40 29.72
C SER A 178 -27.85 11.22 28.83
N ARG A 179 -27.06 10.14 28.89
CA ARG A 179 -27.29 8.91 28.11
C ARG A 179 -28.70 8.37 28.28
N ARG A 180 -29.19 8.31 29.52
CA ARG A 180 -30.53 7.82 29.85
C ARG A 180 -31.62 8.61 29.13
N HIS A 181 -31.50 9.94 29.09
CA HIS A 181 -32.49 10.81 28.44
C HIS A 181 -32.47 10.66 26.93
N ILE A 182 -31.27 10.62 26.35
CA ILE A 182 -31.08 10.44 24.91
C ILE A 182 -31.66 9.09 24.45
N ASP A 183 -31.33 8.00 25.16
CA ASP A 183 -31.80 6.66 24.81
C ASP A 183 -33.32 6.52 25.01
N ARG A 184 -33.87 7.13 26.07
CA ARG A 184 -35.32 7.19 26.29
C ARG A 184 -36.02 7.95 25.17
N LEU A 185 -35.51 9.12 24.79
CA LEU A 185 -36.11 9.94 23.73
C LEU A 185 -36.17 9.19 22.40
N LEU A 186 -35.09 8.52 22.01
CA LEU A 186 -35.00 7.77 20.75
C LEU A 186 -35.90 6.53 20.73
N ARG A 187 -36.07 5.87 21.89
CA ARG A 187 -37.00 4.75 22.03
C ARG A 187 -38.46 5.22 21.97
N ASP A 188 -38.78 6.31 22.67
CA ASP A 188 -40.15 6.82 22.77
C ASP A 188 -40.58 7.53 21.47
N GLN A 189 -39.63 8.06 20.67
CA GLN A 189 -39.85 8.75 19.39
C GLN A 189 -38.88 8.23 18.29
N PRO A 190 -39.07 7.03 17.75
CA PRO A 190 -38.15 6.44 16.76
C PRO A 190 -38.15 7.17 15.40
N THR A 191 -39.18 7.99 15.12
CA THR A 191 -39.30 8.78 13.89
C THR A 191 -38.98 10.27 14.10
N LEU A 192 -38.29 10.59 15.20
CA LEU A 192 -37.96 11.97 15.56
C LEU A 192 -37.09 12.68 14.51
N PHE A 193 -36.21 11.93 13.86
CA PHE A 193 -35.33 12.40 12.80
C PHE A 193 -35.70 11.75 11.48
N SER A 194 -35.81 12.56 10.43
CA SER A 194 -36.12 12.10 9.07
C SER A 194 -34.89 11.81 8.23
N THR A 195 -33.72 12.30 8.66
CA THR A 195 -32.43 12.17 7.98
C THR A 195 -31.37 11.61 8.94
N ILE A 196 -30.35 10.95 8.39
CA ILE A 196 -29.25 10.43 9.21
C ILE A 196 -28.36 11.57 9.72
N GLU A 197 -28.27 12.67 8.97
CA GLU A 197 -27.53 13.87 9.30
C GLU A 197 -28.11 14.56 10.55
N ASP A 198 -29.44 14.68 10.64
CA ASP A 198 -30.08 15.27 11.82
C ASP A 198 -29.97 14.37 13.04
N PHE A 199 -30.04 13.05 12.84
CA PHE A 199 -29.81 12.07 13.89
C PHE A 199 -28.37 12.16 14.43
N LEU A 200 -27.38 12.17 13.55
CA LEU A 200 -25.96 12.25 13.91
C LEU A 200 -25.63 13.59 14.55
N TRP A 201 -26.13 14.71 13.99
CA TRP A 201 -25.94 16.04 14.60
C TRP A 201 -26.46 16.06 16.04
N PHE A 202 -27.65 15.52 16.28
CA PHE A 202 -28.21 15.46 17.63
C PHE A 202 -27.34 14.62 18.58
N LYS A 203 -26.95 13.42 18.15
CA LYS A 203 -26.11 12.52 18.94
C LYS A 203 -24.76 13.14 19.25
N LEU A 204 -24.07 13.69 18.25
CA LEU A 204 -22.76 14.33 18.40
C LEU A 204 -22.82 15.58 19.28
N SER A 205 -23.88 16.39 19.16
CA SER A 205 -24.08 17.58 20.03
C SER A 205 -24.26 17.20 21.50
N ALA A 206 -24.68 15.96 21.77
CA ALA A 206 -24.90 15.45 23.11
C ALA A 206 -23.71 14.64 23.66
N VAL A 207 -22.68 14.37 22.85
CA VAL A 207 -21.46 13.68 23.31
C VAL A 207 -20.73 14.55 24.34
N ARG A 208 -20.17 13.90 25.36
CA ARG A 208 -19.29 14.54 26.35
C ARG A 208 -18.04 13.69 26.55
N ASP A 209 -16.90 14.36 26.66
CA ASP A 209 -15.64 13.72 27.01
C ASP A 209 -15.59 13.48 28.52
N CYS A 210 -15.56 12.20 28.93
CA CYS A 210 -15.23 11.83 30.29
C CYS A 210 -13.71 11.70 30.43
N PRO A 211 -13.02 12.51 31.25
CA PRO A 211 -11.60 12.31 31.50
C PRO A 211 -11.39 10.93 32.16
N SER A 212 -10.59 10.08 31.52
CA SER A 212 -10.35 8.67 31.86
C SER A 212 -9.74 8.41 33.26
N GLY A 213 -9.65 9.42 34.12
CA GLY A 213 -9.07 9.34 35.47
C GLY A 213 -10.06 9.45 36.64
N SER A 214 -11.37 9.66 36.39
CA SER A 214 -12.35 9.91 37.48
C SER A 214 -13.28 8.71 37.72
N SER A 215 -12.73 7.51 37.83
CA SER A 215 -13.49 6.26 38.03
C SER A 215 -13.88 5.99 39.50
N SER A 216 -13.95 7.01 40.37
CA SER A 216 -14.32 6.81 41.78
C SER A 216 -15.45 7.68 42.34
N ILE A 217 -16.17 8.44 41.51
CA ILE A 217 -17.42 9.07 41.97
C ILE A 217 -18.55 8.21 41.46
N VAL A 218 -19.31 7.62 42.40
CA VAL A 218 -20.58 6.95 42.11
C VAL A 218 -21.54 8.03 41.59
N LEU A 219 -21.43 8.36 40.30
CA LEU A 219 -22.43 9.17 39.62
C LEU A 219 -23.74 8.40 39.73
N SER A 220 -24.78 9.06 40.23
CA SER A 220 -26.12 8.49 40.22
C SER A 220 -26.46 8.03 38.79
N ASP A 221 -27.11 6.89 38.65
CA ASP A 221 -27.40 6.18 37.38
C ASP A 221 -28.07 7.05 36.29
N GLY A 222 -28.60 8.23 36.65
CA GLY A 222 -29.18 9.22 35.74
C GLY A 222 -28.23 10.28 35.14
N LEU A 223 -27.00 10.41 35.66
CA LEU A 223 -26.04 11.45 35.27
C LEU A 223 -24.88 10.94 34.40
N ILE A 224 -24.91 9.66 33.99
CA ILE A 224 -23.89 9.12 33.09
C ILE A 224 -23.97 9.88 31.75
N PRO A 225 -22.90 10.61 31.36
CA PRO A 225 -22.89 11.33 30.11
C PRO A 225 -22.81 10.38 28.93
N TYR A 226 -23.35 10.80 27.79
CA TYR A 226 -23.28 10.05 26.55
C TYR A 226 -21.89 10.20 25.93
N SER A 227 -21.17 9.10 25.75
CA SER A 227 -19.82 9.11 25.19
C SER A 227 -19.80 8.89 23.68
N LEU A 228 -18.65 9.15 23.05
CA LEU A 228 -18.42 8.76 21.65
C LEU A 228 -18.49 7.23 21.48
N ASP A 229 -17.99 6.46 22.46
CA ASP A 229 -18.08 5.00 22.44
C ASP A 229 -19.54 4.52 22.45
N ASP A 230 -20.43 5.20 23.17
CA ASP A 230 -21.85 4.89 23.17
C ASP A 230 -22.50 5.16 21.80
N LEU A 231 -22.06 6.21 21.09
CA LEU A 231 -22.48 6.48 19.72
C LEU A 231 -21.99 5.40 18.76
N GLN A 232 -20.69 5.11 18.76
CA GLN A 232 -20.10 4.09 17.92
C GLN A 232 -20.72 2.71 18.18
N SER A 233 -20.90 2.33 19.44
CA SER A 233 -21.57 1.10 19.84
C SER A 233 -23.02 1.04 19.40
N TYR A 234 -23.74 2.17 19.37
CA TYR A 234 -25.09 2.22 18.84
C TYR A 234 -25.11 2.00 17.32
N LEU A 235 -24.24 2.71 16.59
CA LEU A 235 -24.18 2.64 15.13
C LEU A 235 -23.78 1.24 14.64
N ASN A 236 -22.86 0.58 15.35
CA ASN A 236 -22.34 -0.73 14.99
C ASN A 236 -23.28 -1.91 15.33
N LYS A 237 -24.44 -1.65 15.95
CA LYS A 237 -25.50 -2.67 16.10
C LYS A 237 -26.15 -3.04 14.77
N PHE A 238 -26.07 -2.14 13.79
CA PHE A 238 -26.70 -2.31 12.49
C PHE A 238 -25.65 -2.65 11.45
N GLU A 239 -25.95 -3.64 10.63
CA GLU A 239 -25.12 -4.03 9.48
C GLU A 239 -25.06 -2.90 8.43
N PRO A 240 -24.02 -2.83 7.59
CA PRO A 240 -23.89 -1.79 6.57
C PRO A 240 -25.10 -1.67 5.64
N SER A 241 -25.75 -2.80 5.33
CA SER A 241 -26.95 -2.88 4.49
C SER A 241 -28.14 -2.08 5.01
N TYR A 242 -28.23 -1.91 6.34
CA TYR A 242 -29.25 -1.07 6.99
C TYR A 242 -29.12 0.39 6.54
N TYR A 243 -27.90 0.89 6.44
CA TYR A 243 -27.61 2.28 6.09
C TYR A 243 -27.61 2.51 4.57
N THR A 244 -27.08 1.55 3.80
CA THR A 244 -26.91 1.68 2.36
C THR A 244 -28.15 1.32 1.54
N LYS A 245 -29.30 1.08 2.20
CA LYS A 245 -30.55 0.60 1.57
C LYS A 245 -30.28 -0.65 0.71
N ASN A 246 -29.55 -1.62 1.27
CA ASN A 246 -29.05 -2.82 0.60
C ASN A 246 -28.12 -2.52 -0.59
N GLY A 247 -27.15 -1.61 -0.41
CA GLY A 247 -26.13 -1.29 -1.41
C GLY A 247 -26.55 -0.29 -2.49
N LYS A 248 -27.74 0.31 -2.40
CA LYS A 248 -28.18 1.37 -3.34
C LYS A 248 -27.44 2.69 -3.11
N ASP A 249 -27.15 2.99 -1.85
CA ASP A 249 -26.45 4.20 -1.43
C ASP A 249 -25.17 3.82 -0.63
N PRO A 250 -24.16 3.23 -1.29
CA PRO A 250 -22.99 2.62 -0.61
C PRO A 250 -22.17 3.61 0.24
N LEU A 251 -22.11 4.88 -0.18
CA LEU A 251 -21.32 5.92 0.49
C LEU A 251 -21.91 6.41 1.83
N VAL A 252 -23.18 6.12 2.12
CA VAL A 252 -23.83 6.56 3.36
C VAL A 252 -23.17 5.91 4.58
N TYR A 253 -22.75 4.65 4.47
CA TYR A 253 -22.15 3.95 5.60
C TYR A 253 -20.73 4.46 5.94
N PRO A 254 -19.79 4.60 4.98
CA PRO A 254 -18.52 5.29 5.22
C PRO A 254 -18.68 6.71 5.76
N TYR A 255 -19.67 7.47 5.26
CA TYR A 255 -19.97 8.80 5.76
C TYR A 255 -20.32 8.79 7.26
N ILE A 256 -21.19 7.86 7.69
CA ILE A 256 -21.53 7.68 9.11
C ILE A 256 -20.31 7.30 9.95
N LEU A 257 -19.48 6.39 9.44
CA LEU A 257 -18.27 5.95 10.12
C LEU A 257 -17.26 7.09 10.28
N LEU A 258 -17.02 7.88 9.24
CA LEU A 258 -16.13 9.04 9.29
C LEU A 258 -16.63 10.11 10.28
N LEU A 259 -17.92 10.43 10.26
CA LEU A 259 -18.51 11.39 11.21
C LEU A 259 -18.48 10.91 12.67
N SER A 260 -18.42 9.60 12.89
CA SER A 260 -18.25 9.00 14.22
C SER A 260 -16.81 8.64 14.56
N ILE A 261 -15.83 9.12 13.77
CA ILE A 261 -14.38 8.93 13.98
C ILE A 261 -13.96 7.44 13.91
N GLN A 262 -14.76 6.61 13.24
CA GLN A 262 -14.45 5.21 12.96
C GLN A 262 -13.66 5.10 11.65
N LEU A 263 -12.46 5.69 11.64
CA LEU A 263 -11.66 5.96 10.44
C LEU A 263 -11.24 4.69 9.69
N LEU A 264 -10.61 3.74 10.38
CA LEU A 264 -10.15 2.48 9.77
C LEU A 264 -11.32 1.62 9.24
N PRO A 265 -12.41 1.39 10.00
CA PRO A 265 -13.60 0.71 9.46
C PRO A 265 -14.17 1.37 8.21
N ALA A 266 -14.19 2.70 8.13
CA ALA A 266 -14.71 3.42 6.96
C ALA A 266 -13.90 3.10 5.70
N VAL A 267 -12.57 3.13 5.82
CA VAL A 267 -11.67 2.89 4.69
C VAL A 267 -11.64 1.41 4.28
N LEU A 268 -11.68 0.49 5.26
CA LEU A 268 -11.80 -0.95 5.00
C LEU A 268 -13.11 -1.32 4.29
N TYR A 269 -14.20 -0.60 4.58
CA TYR A 269 -15.46 -0.80 3.88
C TYR A 269 -15.33 -0.38 2.41
N LEU A 270 -14.81 0.84 2.17
CA LEU A 270 -14.59 1.37 0.83
C LEU A 270 -13.64 0.49 -0.01
N SER A 271 -12.62 -0.12 0.61
CA SER A 271 -11.67 -1.00 -0.10
C SER A 271 -12.23 -2.38 -0.46
N LYS A 272 -13.34 -2.80 0.15
CA LYS A 272 -13.96 -4.12 -0.07
C LYS A 272 -15.16 -4.07 -1.00
N GLU A 273 -15.84 -2.91 -1.08
CA GLU A 273 -17.09 -2.80 -1.83
C GLU A 273 -16.83 -2.68 -3.34
N ALA A 274 -16.81 -3.85 -3.99
CA ALA A 274 -16.60 -4.02 -5.43
C ALA A 274 -17.91 -3.83 -6.23
N GLY A 275 -18.50 -2.64 -6.19
CA GLY A 275 -19.49 -2.22 -7.20
C GLY A 275 -18.83 -1.95 -8.56
N ASP A 276 -19.62 -1.77 -9.63
CA ASP A 276 -19.14 -1.52 -11.00
C ASP A 276 -18.19 -0.31 -11.14
N GLU A 277 -18.16 0.62 -10.18
CA GLU A 277 -17.26 1.78 -10.10
C GLU A 277 -16.24 1.74 -8.94
N GLY A 278 -16.09 0.60 -8.25
CA GLY A 278 -15.27 0.33 -7.05
C GLY A 278 -14.47 1.49 -6.42
N TYR A 279 -14.74 1.82 -5.15
CA TYR A 279 -14.13 2.93 -4.38
C TYR A 279 -12.69 2.65 -3.90
N ASN A 280 -11.96 1.76 -4.56
CA ASN A 280 -10.60 1.39 -4.19
C ASN A 280 -9.63 2.58 -4.28
N ILE A 281 -9.87 3.48 -5.25
CA ILE A 281 -9.10 4.72 -5.37
C ILE A 281 -9.33 5.62 -4.16
N ASP A 282 -10.58 5.84 -3.77
CA ASP A 282 -10.92 6.66 -2.61
C ASP A 282 -10.37 6.04 -1.32
N ALA A 283 -10.49 4.73 -1.17
CA ALA A 283 -9.94 4.01 -0.03
C ALA A 283 -8.41 4.18 0.08
N ALA A 284 -7.69 4.07 -1.05
CA ALA A 284 -6.23 4.25 -1.08
C ALA A 284 -5.81 5.68 -0.74
N HIS A 285 -6.51 6.69 -1.26
CA HIS A 285 -6.15 8.09 -0.99
C HIS A 285 -6.55 8.53 0.42
N LEU A 286 -7.70 8.08 0.93
CA LEU A 286 -8.06 8.28 2.34
C LEU A 286 -7.06 7.59 3.27
N SER A 287 -6.61 6.38 2.94
CA SER A 287 -5.56 5.67 3.68
C SER A 287 -4.28 6.49 3.82
N ILE A 288 -3.82 7.10 2.72
CA ILE A 288 -2.64 7.97 2.72
C ILE A 288 -2.85 9.18 3.63
N VAL A 289 -3.97 9.90 3.46
CA VAL A 289 -4.28 11.10 4.23
C VAL A 289 -4.37 10.81 5.72
N LEU A 290 -5.05 9.71 6.11
CA LEU A 290 -5.19 9.32 7.51
C LEU A 290 -3.84 8.94 8.13
N ALA A 291 -2.99 8.25 7.38
CA ALA A 291 -1.64 7.93 7.84
C ALA A 291 -0.78 9.19 7.98
N ASP A 292 -0.86 10.12 7.04
CA ASP A 292 -0.09 11.36 7.04
C ASP A 292 -0.44 12.29 8.20
N HIS A 293 -1.72 12.35 8.55
CA HIS A 293 -2.17 13.12 9.71
C HIS A 293 -1.95 12.41 11.05
N GLY A 294 -1.46 11.18 11.06
CA GLY A 294 -1.19 10.44 12.29
C GLY A 294 -2.43 10.10 13.12
N VAL A 295 -3.62 10.12 12.51
CA VAL A 295 -4.92 9.92 13.20
C VAL A 295 -5.30 8.45 13.37
N LEU A 296 -4.48 7.55 12.83
CA LEU A 296 -4.62 6.11 12.97
C LEU A 296 -3.96 5.65 14.29
N SER A 297 -4.47 6.10 15.44
CA SER A 297 -4.02 5.57 16.73
C SER A 297 -4.82 4.34 17.14
N GLU A 298 -4.17 3.38 17.81
CA GLU A 298 -4.86 2.29 18.52
C GLU A 298 -5.95 2.86 19.42
N GLY A 299 -7.18 2.38 19.24
CA GLY A 299 -8.31 2.85 20.03
C GLY A 299 -8.04 2.66 21.53
N ILE A 300 -8.07 3.75 22.29
CA ILE A 300 -8.28 3.73 23.75
C ILE A 300 -9.79 3.49 24.01
N GLY A 301 -10.40 2.61 23.23
CA GLY A 301 -11.76 2.14 23.43
C GLY A 301 -11.67 0.88 24.29
N THR A 302 -12.14 0.96 25.53
CA THR A 302 -12.20 -0.18 26.44
C THR A 302 -13.13 -1.25 25.87
N GLY A 303 -12.57 -2.19 25.11
CA GLY A 303 -13.32 -3.36 24.66
C GLY A 303 -12.93 -3.96 23.33
N GLN A 304 -11.66 -4.29 23.09
CA GLN A 304 -11.34 -5.51 22.33
C GLN A 304 -9.92 -6.02 22.57
N LYS A 305 -9.86 -7.33 22.81
CA LYS A 305 -8.70 -8.15 23.17
C LYS A 305 -8.02 -8.62 21.89
N LEU A 306 -6.67 -8.67 21.92
CA LEU A 306 -5.82 -9.65 21.25
C LEU A 306 -6.25 -10.04 19.80
N GLY A 307 -5.77 -9.29 18.81
CA GLY A 307 -5.93 -9.63 17.38
C GLY A 307 -6.04 -8.46 16.40
N VAL A 308 -6.06 -7.20 16.86
CA VAL A 308 -6.14 -6.03 15.97
C VAL A 308 -4.78 -5.83 15.30
N MET A 309 -4.70 -6.08 13.99
CA MET A 309 -3.56 -5.69 13.17
C MET A 309 -3.35 -4.18 13.31
N ASP A 310 -2.09 -3.75 13.34
CA ASP A 310 -1.70 -2.33 13.36
C ASP A 310 -2.49 -1.57 12.28
N ALA A 311 -3.24 -0.53 12.67
CA ALA A 311 -4.07 0.25 11.76
C ALA A 311 -3.25 0.80 10.58
N TYR A 312 -1.98 1.13 10.81
CA TYR A 312 -1.04 1.54 9.76
C TYR A 312 -0.71 0.41 8.78
N ALA A 313 -0.63 -0.84 9.24
CA ALA A 313 -0.40 -2.01 8.38
C ALA A 313 -1.62 -2.31 7.49
N GLU A 314 -2.84 -2.13 8.00
CA GLU A 314 -4.07 -2.30 7.23
C GLU A 314 -4.19 -1.25 6.12
N VAL A 315 -4.06 0.04 6.45
CA VAL A 315 -4.13 1.10 5.42
C VAL A 315 -2.99 0.99 4.40
N SER A 316 -1.79 0.59 4.85
CA SER A 316 -0.68 0.30 3.95
C SER A 316 -0.99 -0.83 2.98
N THR A 317 -1.66 -1.88 3.46
CA THR A 317 -2.08 -3.01 2.62
C THR A 317 -3.05 -2.55 1.54
N ILE A 318 -3.99 -1.66 1.85
CA ILE A 318 -4.91 -1.06 0.88
C ILE A 318 -4.13 -0.28 -0.19
N ILE A 319 -3.21 0.59 0.22
CA ILE A 319 -2.38 1.39 -0.69
C ILE A 319 -1.55 0.47 -1.60
N ARG A 320 -0.90 -0.55 -1.03
CA ARG A 320 -0.10 -1.54 -1.79
C ARG A 320 -0.95 -2.32 -2.78
N GLN A 321 -2.12 -2.78 -2.37
CA GLN A 321 -3.04 -3.51 -3.24
C GLN A 321 -3.46 -2.65 -4.43
N TYR A 322 -3.76 -1.37 -4.19
CA TYR A 322 -4.07 -0.42 -5.26
C TYR A 322 -2.87 -0.20 -6.19
N GLY A 323 -1.66 0.03 -5.66
CA GLY A 323 -0.43 0.13 -6.44
C GLY A 323 -0.12 -1.11 -7.28
N SER A 324 -0.42 -2.31 -6.76
CA SER A 324 -0.23 -3.57 -7.50
C SER A 324 -1.11 -3.69 -8.75
N MET A 325 -2.19 -2.91 -8.85
CA MET A 325 -3.02 -2.85 -10.06
C MET A 325 -2.23 -2.23 -11.22
N TYR A 326 -1.48 -1.15 -10.96
CA TYR A 326 -0.59 -0.52 -11.96
C TYR A 326 0.57 -1.42 -12.34
N LEU A 327 1.11 -2.17 -11.36
CA LEU A 327 2.13 -3.18 -11.63
C LEU A 327 1.66 -4.22 -12.64
N ARG A 328 0.40 -4.67 -12.54
CA ARG A 328 -0.20 -5.64 -13.51
C ARG A 328 -0.47 -5.02 -14.87
N LEU A 329 -0.69 -3.70 -14.94
CA LEU A 329 -0.88 -2.95 -16.18
C LEU A 329 0.45 -2.57 -16.86
N GLY A 330 1.58 -2.83 -16.22
CA GLY A 330 2.92 -2.48 -16.72
C GLY A 330 3.34 -1.03 -16.43
N ASP A 331 2.54 -0.27 -15.69
CA ASP A 331 2.88 1.08 -15.26
C ASP A 331 3.71 1.03 -13.97
N LEU A 332 5.00 0.80 -14.15
CA LEU A 332 5.95 0.67 -13.04
C LEU A 332 6.16 1.99 -12.29
N GLN A 333 6.02 3.14 -12.97
CA GLN A 333 6.18 4.45 -12.35
C GLN A 333 5.06 4.69 -11.33
N MET A 334 3.80 4.48 -11.73
CA MET A 334 2.68 4.63 -10.79
C MET A 334 2.73 3.59 -9.67
N ALA A 335 3.12 2.35 -9.98
CA ALA A 335 3.30 1.32 -8.95
C ALA A 335 4.37 1.73 -7.91
N LEU A 336 5.48 2.33 -8.35
CA LEU A 336 6.53 2.85 -7.48
C LEU A 336 6.01 3.92 -6.51
N GLU A 337 5.25 4.89 -7.00
CA GLU A 337 4.70 5.95 -6.14
C GLU A 337 3.78 5.36 -5.05
N TYR A 338 2.86 4.47 -5.42
CA TYR A 338 1.98 3.83 -4.42
C TYR A 338 2.72 2.90 -3.48
N TYR A 339 3.75 2.18 -3.95
CA TYR A 339 4.57 1.32 -3.10
C TYR A 339 5.36 2.14 -2.09
N ALA A 340 5.89 3.30 -2.49
CA ALA A 340 6.56 4.21 -1.58
C ALA A 340 5.58 4.79 -0.54
N GLN A 341 4.36 5.17 -0.95
CA GLN A 341 3.32 5.62 -0.03
C GLN A 341 2.86 4.51 0.93
N ALA A 342 2.75 3.27 0.47
CA ALA A 342 2.39 2.13 1.33
C ALA A 342 3.46 1.90 2.41
N ALA A 343 4.74 1.94 2.03
CA ALA A 343 5.83 1.84 3.00
C ALA A 343 5.80 3.02 4.00
N ALA A 344 5.61 4.25 3.49
CA ALA A 344 5.51 5.45 4.32
C ALA A 344 4.35 5.37 5.33
N ALA A 345 3.19 4.84 4.92
CA ALA A 345 2.04 4.63 5.79
C ALA A 345 2.40 3.75 6.99
N VAL A 346 3.04 2.59 6.80
CA VAL A 346 3.54 1.76 7.93
C VAL A 346 4.56 2.50 8.78
N GLY A 347 5.32 3.40 8.17
CA GLY A 347 6.27 4.29 8.85
C GLY A 347 5.65 5.44 9.64
N GLY A 348 4.32 5.57 9.70
CA GLY A 348 3.64 6.72 10.31
C GLY A 348 3.37 7.89 9.36
N GLY A 349 3.21 7.61 8.06
CA GLY A 349 2.84 8.58 7.03
C GLY A 349 3.88 9.68 6.80
N GLN A 350 3.44 10.93 6.76
CA GLN A 350 4.23 12.14 6.51
C GLN A 350 5.50 12.22 7.37
N LEU A 351 5.40 11.87 8.65
CA LEU A 351 6.53 11.92 9.59
C LEU A 351 7.66 10.98 9.17
N SER A 352 7.31 9.86 8.54
CA SER A 352 8.27 8.88 8.06
C SER A 352 9.20 9.49 7.01
N TRP A 353 8.68 10.30 6.08
CA TRP A 353 9.49 10.96 5.04
C TRP A 353 10.54 11.91 5.61
N THR A 354 10.22 12.56 6.73
CA THR A 354 11.14 13.50 7.40
C THR A 354 12.13 12.81 8.37
N GLY A 355 12.02 11.48 8.54
CA GLY A 355 12.85 10.72 9.48
C GLY A 355 12.53 10.98 10.95
N ARG A 356 11.37 11.57 11.25
CA ARG A 356 10.91 11.92 12.61
C ARG A 356 9.98 10.88 13.23
N GLY A 357 9.72 9.77 12.54
CA GLY A 357 8.91 8.66 13.03
C GLY A 357 9.61 7.87 14.15
N ASN A 358 8.86 6.99 14.82
CA ASN A 358 9.40 6.06 15.81
C ASN A 358 10.46 5.13 15.16
N VAL A 359 11.48 4.72 15.91
CA VAL A 359 12.54 3.80 15.45
C VAL A 359 11.94 2.50 14.89
N ASP A 360 10.93 1.94 15.56
CA ASP A 360 10.26 0.71 15.10
C ASP A 360 9.47 0.94 13.81
N GLN A 361 8.74 2.04 13.70
CA GLN A 361 8.02 2.43 12.48
C GLN A 361 8.99 2.66 11.31
N GLN A 362 10.11 3.32 11.57
CA GLN A 362 11.15 3.56 10.57
C GLN A 362 11.78 2.25 10.08
N ARG A 363 11.98 1.29 11.00
CA ARG A 363 12.45 -0.05 10.65
C ARG A 363 11.44 -0.80 9.79
N GLN A 364 10.16 -0.78 10.15
CA GLN A 364 9.09 -1.43 9.38
C GLN A 364 8.94 -0.81 7.99
N ARG A 365 8.96 0.53 7.89
CA ARG A 365 8.99 1.26 6.62
C ARG A 365 10.15 0.81 5.74
N ASN A 366 11.37 0.79 6.27
CA ASN A 366 12.55 0.40 5.49
C ASN A 366 12.47 -1.06 5.01
N LEU A 367 11.96 -1.96 5.85
CA LEU A 367 11.77 -3.37 5.48
C LEU A 367 10.73 -3.51 4.35
N MET A 368 9.58 -2.86 4.49
CA MET A 368 8.54 -2.89 3.47
C MET A 368 9.00 -2.24 2.16
N LEU A 369 9.66 -1.08 2.24
CA LEU A 369 10.19 -0.37 1.08
C LEU A 369 11.21 -1.24 0.32
N LYS A 370 12.15 -1.89 1.03
CA LYS A 370 13.08 -2.84 0.42
C LYS A 370 12.33 -3.97 -0.30
N GLN A 371 11.34 -4.59 0.33
CA GLN A 371 10.56 -5.66 -0.29
C GLN A 371 9.85 -5.21 -1.57
N LEU A 372 9.20 -4.05 -1.53
CA LEU A 372 8.45 -3.50 -2.67
C LEU A 372 9.35 -3.02 -3.81
N LEU A 373 10.49 -2.40 -3.49
CA LEU A 373 11.50 -2.03 -4.47
C LEU A 373 12.11 -3.27 -5.13
N THR A 374 12.36 -4.35 -4.38
CA THR A 374 12.79 -5.62 -4.97
C THR A 374 11.71 -6.19 -5.88
N GLU A 375 10.44 -6.15 -5.48
CA GLU A 375 9.33 -6.60 -6.35
C GLU A 375 9.31 -5.82 -7.69
N LEU A 376 9.52 -4.50 -7.65
CA LEU A 376 9.62 -3.68 -8.86
C LEU A 376 10.87 -4.00 -9.68
N LEU A 377 12.03 -4.14 -9.04
CA LEU A 377 13.30 -4.48 -9.69
C LEU A 377 13.20 -5.79 -10.48
N LEU A 378 12.42 -6.74 -9.96
CA LEU A 378 12.18 -8.05 -10.56
C LEU A 378 11.17 -8.02 -11.71
N ARG A 379 10.50 -6.90 -12.00
CA ARG A 379 9.64 -6.76 -13.18
C ARG A 379 10.43 -6.35 -14.42
N ASP A 380 9.85 -6.60 -15.57
CA ASP A 380 10.47 -6.23 -16.85
C ASP A 380 10.44 -4.70 -16.98
N GLY A 381 11.59 -4.09 -17.23
CA GLY A 381 11.75 -2.63 -17.15
C GLY A 381 12.13 -2.11 -15.76
N GLY A 382 12.02 -2.92 -14.71
CA GLY A 382 12.28 -2.52 -13.32
C GLY A 382 13.73 -2.10 -13.05
N ILE A 383 14.70 -2.81 -13.63
CA ILE A 383 16.12 -2.46 -13.56
C ILE A 383 16.37 -1.07 -14.17
N TYR A 384 15.76 -0.76 -15.31
CA TYR A 384 15.93 0.54 -15.97
C TYR A 384 15.26 1.66 -15.18
N LEU A 385 14.06 1.42 -14.64
CA LEU A 385 13.36 2.38 -13.78
C LEU A 385 14.19 2.74 -12.54
N LEU A 386 14.66 1.72 -11.81
CA LEU A 386 15.30 1.93 -10.51
C LEU A 386 16.78 2.30 -10.62
N LEU A 387 17.50 1.78 -11.63
CA LEU A 387 18.95 1.96 -11.78
C LEU A 387 19.36 2.81 -12.99
N GLY A 388 18.41 3.26 -13.81
CA GLY A 388 18.66 4.09 -14.99
C GLY A 388 19.21 3.31 -16.19
N ALA A 389 19.31 3.98 -17.33
CA ALA A 389 19.94 3.44 -18.53
C ALA A 389 21.46 3.35 -18.38
N ARG A 390 22.07 2.28 -18.91
CA ARG A 390 23.53 2.09 -18.83
C ARG A 390 24.25 3.11 -19.71
N GLY A 391 25.24 3.82 -19.17
CA GLY A 391 26.11 4.72 -19.95
C GLY A 391 25.50 6.08 -20.31
N ALA A 392 24.23 6.34 -19.98
CA ALA A 392 23.57 7.61 -20.26
C ALA A 392 23.79 8.69 -19.18
N GLY A 393 24.36 8.31 -18.02
CA GLY A 393 24.42 9.19 -16.85
C GLY A 393 23.07 9.46 -16.19
N GLU A 394 22.00 8.79 -16.66
CA GLU A 394 20.67 8.88 -16.08
C GLU A 394 20.66 8.14 -14.74
N GLU A 395 20.44 8.88 -13.65
CA GLU A 395 20.20 8.29 -12.34
C GLU A 395 18.80 7.67 -12.32
N GLY A 396 18.72 6.41 -11.90
CA GLY A 396 17.44 5.74 -11.67
C GLY A 396 16.76 6.20 -10.38
N GLU A 397 15.48 5.83 -10.23
CA GLU A 397 14.62 6.26 -9.13
C GLU A 397 15.05 5.73 -7.74
N LEU A 398 15.94 4.73 -7.66
CA LEU A 398 16.39 4.16 -6.38
C LEU A 398 17.03 5.21 -5.46
N GLY A 399 17.76 6.18 -6.04
CA GLY A 399 18.42 7.25 -5.30
C GLY A 399 17.46 8.13 -4.49
N ARG A 400 16.20 8.27 -4.95
CA ARG A 400 15.15 9.03 -4.25
C ARG A 400 14.79 8.43 -2.89
N PHE A 401 14.89 7.11 -2.77
CA PHE A 401 14.45 6.36 -1.59
C PHE A 401 15.59 5.92 -0.68
N VAL A 402 16.76 5.65 -1.26
CA VAL A 402 17.96 5.22 -0.53
C VAL A 402 19.10 6.17 -0.90
N ALA A 403 19.26 7.23 -0.11
CA ALA A 403 20.26 8.27 -0.39
C ALA A 403 21.70 7.76 -0.19
N ASP A 404 21.94 6.91 0.82
CA ASP A 404 23.28 6.40 1.12
C ASP A 404 23.76 5.42 0.03
N PRO A 405 24.90 5.69 -0.65
CA PRO A 405 25.44 4.80 -1.68
C PRO A 405 25.77 3.40 -1.15
N ASN A 406 26.26 3.28 0.09
CA ASN A 406 26.59 1.97 0.66
C ASN A 406 25.33 1.13 0.90
N ALA A 407 24.28 1.75 1.47
CA ALA A 407 22.99 1.10 1.62
C ALA A 407 22.36 0.71 0.26
N ARG A 408 22.52 1.53 -0.78
CA ARG A 408 22.09 1.18 -2.16
C ARG A 408 22.82 -0.05 -2.67
N GLN A 409 24.14 -0.07 -2.55
CA GLN A 409 24.97 -1.20 -2.96
C GLN A 409 24.55 -2.49 -2.22
N GLN A 410 24.38 -2.42 -0.89
CA GLN A 410 23.96 -3.56 -0.09
C GLN A 410 22.57 -4.08 -0.49
N PHE A 411 21.61 -3.19 -0.73
CA PHE A 411 20.28 -3.55 -1.22
C PHE A 411 20.34 -4.30 -2.57
N LEU A 412 21.18 -3.83 -3.50
CA LEU A 412 21.32 -4.46 -4.82
C LEU A 412 22.00 -5.83 -4.74
N ILE A 413 22.97 -6.00 -3.85
CA ILE A 413 23.59 -7.31 -3.60
C ILE A 413 22.55 -8.30 -3.03
N GLU A 414 21.74 -7.86 -2.07
CA GLU A 414 20.62 -8.66 -1.51
C GLU A 414 19.62 -9.06 -2.61
N ALA A 415 19.22 -8.12 -3.47
CA ALA A 415 18.30 -8.38 -4.57
C ALA A 415 18.89 -9.32 -5.64
N ALA A 416 20.19 -9.18 -5.96
CA ALA A 416 20.87 -10.08 -6.88
C ALA A 416 20.95 -11.51 -6.35
N CYS A 417 21.19 -11.69 -5.05
CA CYS A 417 21.16 -12.99 -4.39
C CYS A 417 19.76 -13.63 -4.48
N GLN A 418 18.71 -12.86 -4.16
CA GLN A 418 17.32 -13.35 -4.29
C GLN A 418 16.96 -13.74 -5.72
N CYS A 419 17.49 -13.03 -6.73
CA CYS A 419 17.36 -13.43 -8.14
C CYS A 419 17.98 -14.79 -8.42
N GLN A 420 19.18 -15.07 -7.88
CA GLN A 420 19.85 -16.37 -8.05
C GLN A 420 19.07 -17.50 -7.38
N GLU A 421 18.59 -17.29 -6.15
CA GLU A 421 17.76 -18.27 -5.43
C GLU A 421 16.46 -18.58 -6.17
N SER A 422 15.88 -17.57 -6.84
CA SER A 422 14.67 -17.70 -7.63
C SER A 422 14.90 -18.19 -9.07
N GLY A 423 16.16 -18.44 -9.47
CA GLY A 423 16.53 -18.89 -10.82
C GLY A 423 16.48 -17.81 -11.91
N MET A 424 16.33 -16.53 -11.55
CA MET A 424 16.31 -15.37 -12.45
C MET A 424 17.75 -14.85 -12.72
N TYR A 425 18.58 -15.69 -13.32
CA TYR A 425 20.01 -15.41 -13.48
C TYR A 425 20.32 -14.16 -14.30
N ASP A 426 19.59 -13.91 -15.39
CA ASP A 426 19.83 -12.74 -16.25
C ASP A 426 19.66 -11.42 -15.49
N LYS A 427 18.64 -11.34 -14.62
CA LYS A 427 18.40 -10.17 -13.76
C LYS A 427 19.50 -10.03 -12.71
N SER A 428 19.93 -11.14 -12.10
CA SER A 428 21.03 -11.14 -11.13
C SER A 428 22.34 -10.61 -11.74
N ILE A 429 22.69 -11.11 -12.93
CA ILE A 429 23.89 -10.71 -13.67
C ILE A 429 23.84 -9.21 -14.00
N GLU A 430 22.70 -8.72 -14.50
CA GLU A 430 22.57 -7.30 -14.79
C GLU A 430 22.69 -6.44 -13.52
N ILE A 431 22.08 -6.83 -12.40
CA ILE A 431 22.22 -6.10 -11.13
C ILE A 431 23.68 -6.11 -10.65
N GLN A 432 24.36 -7.26 -10.70
CA GLN A 432 25.77 -7.38 -10.31
C GLN A 432 26.69 -6.51 -11.18
N LYS A 433 26.44 -6.46 -12.49
CA LYS A 433 27.13 -5.54 -13.42
C LYS A 433 26.93 -4.06 -13.03
N ARG A 434 25.76 -3.68 -12.50
CA ARG A 434 25.47 -2.30 -12.05
C ARG A 434 26.16 -1.94 -10.74
N VAL A 435 26.34 -2.91 -9.86
CA VAL A 435 27.07 -2.74 -8.60
C VAL A 435 28.59 -2.74 -8.80
N GLY A 436 29.07 -3.27 -9.93
CA GLY A 436 30.50 -3.47 -10.20
C GLY A 436 31.06 -4.77 -9.63
N SER A 437 30.19 -5.71 -9.25
CA SER A 437 30.57 -7.06 -8.79
C SER A 437 30.68 -8.02 -9.98
N PHE A 438 31.66 -7.78 -10.84
CA PHE A 438 31.89 -8.54 -12.07
C PHE A 438 32.30 -9.99 -11.81
N SER A 439 33.03 -10.24 -10.74
CA SER A 439 33.42 -11.57 -10.29
C SER A 439 32.19 -12.45 -10.01
N MET A 440 31.20 -11.91 -9.31
CA MET A 440 29.92 -12.60 -9.01
C MET A 440 29.04 -12.79 -10.24
N ALA A 441 29.05 -11.82 -11.16
CA ALA A 441 28.36 -11.95 -12.45
C ALA A 441 28.95 -13.10 -13.30
N LEU A 442 30.29 -13.18 -13.36
CA LEU A 442 30.99 -14.26 -14.05
C LEU A 442 30.78 -15.61 -13.35
N ASP A 443 30.78 -15.66 -12.02
CA ASP A 443 30.50 -16.88 -11.27
C ASP A 443 29.09 -17.43 -11.59
N THR A 444 28.09 -16.53 -11.67
CA THR A 444 26.72 -16.88 -12.07
C THR A 444 26.67 -17.42 -13.49
N ILE A 445 27.40 -16.81 -14.43
CA ILE A 445 27.54 -17.32 -15.81
C ILE A 445 28.21 -18.69 -15.82
N ASN A 446 29.31 -18.86 -15.09
CA ASN A 446 30.07 -20.12 -15.01
C ASN A 446 29.21 -21.25 -14.45
N LYS A 447 28.41 -20.99 -13.42
CA LYS A 447 27.40 -21.92 -12.91
C LYS A 447 26.38 -22.31 -13.98
N CYS A 448 25.75 -21.32 -14.60
CA CYS A 448 24.74 -21.56 -15.64
C CYS A 448 25.32 -22.31 -16.85
N LEU A 449 26.56 -21.99 -17.23
CA LEU A 449 27.26 -22.62 -18.35
C LEU A 449 27.60 -24.06 -18.04
N SER A 450 28.11 -24.35 -16.83
CA SER A 450 28.34 -25.72 -16.35
C SER A 450 27.07 -26.57 -16.39
N GLU A 451 25.96 -26.07 -15.85
CA GLU A 451 24.66 -26.75 -15.89
C GLU A 451 24.16 -27.00 -17.33
N ALA A 452 24.35 -26.02 -18.22
CA ALA A 452 23.97 -26.13 -19.62
C ALA A 452 24.84 -27.15 -20.38
N ILE A 453 26.15 -27.19 -20.11
CA ILE A 453 27.08 -28.17 -20.65
C ILE A 453 26.68 -29.59 -20.20
N CYS A 454 26.46 -29.81 -18.91
CA CYS A 454 26.01 -31.11 -18.38
C CYS A 454 24.67 -31.55 -18.98
N SER A 455 23.75 -30.61 -19.18
CA SER A 455 22.46 -30.89 -19.83
C SER A 455 22.63 -31.27 -21.31
N LEU A 456 23.56 -30.63 -22.00
CA LEU A 456 23.89 -30.90 -23.39
C LEU A 456 24.52 -32.28 -23.58
N PHE A 457 25.45 -32.68 -22.70
CA PHE A 457 26.03 -34.03 -22.71
C PHE A 457 25.00 -35.14 -22.51
N ARG A 458 23.90 -34.85 -21.81
CA ARG A 458 22.77 -35.76 -21.60
C ARG A 458 21.76 -35.76 -22.76
N GLY A 459 22.06 -35.06 -23.86
CA GLY A 459 21.26 -35.09 -25.09
C GLY A 459 20.06 -34.15 -25.13
N ARG A 460 19.98 -33.14 -24.25
CA ARG A 460 18.91 -32.13 -24.33
C ARG A 460 19.19 -31.10 -25.43
N LEU A 461 18.19 -30.84 -26.28
CA LEU A 461 18.31 -30.00 -27.48
C LEU A 461 18.54 -28.51 -27.17
N ASP A 462 18.03 -28.00 -26.04
CA ASP A 462 18.12 -26.57 -25.69
C ASP A 462 19.52 -26.11 -25.22
N GLY A 463 20.48 -27.04 -25.10
CA GLY A 463 21.81 -26.73 -24.56
C GLY A 463 22.70 -25.91 -25.50
N GLU A 464 22.56 -26.04 -26.82
CA GLU A 464 23.51 -25.42 -27.77
C GLU A 464 23.32 -23.91 -27.89
N SER A 465 22.08 -23.43 -28.03
CA SER A 465 21.77 -22.00 -28.07
C SER A 465 22.08 -21.34 -26.72
N ARG A 466 21.72 -22.00 -25.61
CA ARG A 466 21.95 -21.52 -24.26
C ARG A 466 23.44 -21.39 -23.93
N THR A 467 24.26 -22.38 -24.29
CA THR A 467 25.72 -22.32 -24.07
C THR A 467 26.39 -21.21 -24.89
N ALA A 468 25.97 -20.99 -26.14
CA ALA A 468 26.48 -19.89 -26.96
C ALA A 468 26.11 -18.51 -26.38
N GLY A 469 24.86 -18.34 -25.94
CA GLY A 469 24.41 -17.09 -25.29
C GLY A 469 25.14 -16.79 -23.99
N LEU A 470 25.38 -17.80 -23.15
CA LEU A 470 26.12 -17.64 -21.89
C LEU A 470 27.59 -17.28 -22.11
N ILE A 471 28.24 -17.87 -23.11
CA ILE A 471 29.61 -17.50 -23.51
C ILE A 471 29.64 -16.05 -24.01
N HIS A 472 28.69 -15.66 -24.85
CA HIS A 472 28.61 -14.29 -25.34
C HIS A 472 28.44 -13.30 -24.18
N SER A 473 27.51 -13.58 -23.26
CA SER A 473 27.27 -12.78 -22.05
C SER A 473 28.51 -12.70 -21.15
N GLY A 474 29.20 -13.82 -20.91
CA GLY A 474 30.47 -13.82 -20.17
C GLY A 474 31.55 -12.95 -20.80
N ASN A 475 31.66 -12.95 -22.13
CA ASN A 475 32.59 -12.07 -22.85
C ASN A 475 32.16 -10.60 -22.80
N GLU A 476 30.86 -10.30 -22.89
CA GLU A 476 30.32 -8.93 -22.73
C GLU A 476 30.61 -8.38 -21.33
N ILE A 477 30.54 -9.22 -20.29
CA ILE A 477 30.90 -8.85 -18.91
C ILE A 477 32.38 -8.48 -18.84
N LEU A 478 33.26 -9.32 -19.41
CA LEU A 478 34.71 -9.05 -19.45
C LEU A 478 35.03 -7.78 -20.24
N GLU A 479 34.37 -7.56 -21.38
CA GLU A 479 34.52 -6.33 -22.16
C GLU A 479 34.08 -5.12 -21.35
N THR A 480 32.90 -5.17 -20.72
CA THR A 480 32.43 -4.05 -19.90
C THR A 480 33.40 -3.77 -18.74
N TYR A 481 33.89 -4.83 -18.09
CA TYR A 481 34.84 -4.73 -16.99
C TYR A 481 36.11 -3.94 -17.38
N THR A 482 36.60 -4.09 -18.63
CA THR A 482 37.80 -3.34 -19.07
C THR A 482 37.62 -1.82 -19.07
N TYR A 483 36.39 -1.34 -19.23
CA TYR A 483 36.06 0.09 -19.29
C TYR A 483 35.45 0.61 -17.97
N TYR A 484 35.33 -0.23 -16.94
CA TYR A 484 34.73 0.17 -15.67
C TYR A 484 35.74 0.92 -14.78
N PRO A 485 35.41 2.14 -14.31
CA PRO A 485 36.32 2.92 -13.48
C PRO A 485 36.45 2.32 -12.06
N ASP A 486 37.61 2.50 -11.44
CA ASP A 486 37.88 2.27 -10.00
C ASP A 486 37.56 0.85 -9.45
N VAL A 487 38.09 -0.18 -10.10
CA VAL A 487 38.02 -1.57 -9.61
C VAL A 487 39.10 -1.86 -8.55
N SER A 488 38.70 -2.44 -7.41
CA SER A 488 39.60 -2.89 -6.32
C SER A 488 40.53 -4.03 -6.76
N HIS A 489 41.74 -4.13 -6.20
CA HIS A 489 42.70 -5.18 -6.56
C HIS A 489 42.13 -6.59 -6.35
N GLN A 490 41.40 -6.80 -5.24
CA GLN A 490 40.76 -8.06 -4.92
C GLN A 490 39.74 -8.48 -5.99
N GLU A 491 38.92 -7.54 -6.47
CA GLU A 491 37.96 -7.82 -7.53
C GLU A 491 38.67 -8.18 -8.84
N ARG A 492 39.85 -7.61 -9.14
CA ARG A 492 40.62 -7.98 -10.33
C ARG A 492 41.12 -9.42 -10.29
N GLU A 493 41.63 -9.85 -9.14
CA GLU A 493 42.08 -11.23 -8.94
C GLU A 493 40.90 -12.21 -9.09
N GLN A 494 39.77 -11.90 -8.45
CA GLN A 494 38.57 -12.73 -8.53
C GLN A 494 37.98 -12.80 -9.95
N VAL A 495 37.96 -11.67 -10.68
CA VAL A 495 37.55 -11.67 -12.10
C VAL A 495 38.49 -12.53 -12.95
N PHE A 496 39.79 -12.48 -12.71
CA PHE A 496 40.76 -13.31 -13.43
C PHE A 496 40.57 -14.81 -13.14
N GLU A 497 40.31 -15.19 -11.90
CA GLU A 497 39.97 -16.56 -11.51
C GLU A 497 38.69 -17.03 -12.24
N GLN A 498 37.63 -16.21 -12.22
CA GLN A 498 36.36 -16.54 -12.87
C GLN A 498 36.47 -16.56 -14.40
N GLN A 499 37.30 -15.70 -15.00
CA GLN A 499 37.64 -15.77 -16.42
C GLN A 499 38.35 -17.07 -16.76
N THR A 500 39.28 -17.53 -15.91
CA THR A 500 39.97 -18.81 -16.12
C THR A 500 38.98 -19.97 -16.12
N ILE A 501 38.03 -19.98 -15.18
CA ILE A 501 36.95 -20.97 -15.10
C ILE A 501 36.08 -20.93 -16.38
N LEU A 502 35.72 -19.74 -16.88
CA LEU A 502 34.97 -19.59 -18.12
C LEU A 502 35.71 -20.23 -19.31
N ARG A 503 37.02 -19.99 -19.46
CA ARG A 503 37.83 -20.59 -20.54
C ARG A 503 38.00 -22.10 -20.40
N GLN A 504 38.03 -22.61 -19.17
CA GLN A 504 38.04 -24.07 -18.92
C GLN A 504 36.71 -24.71 -19.37
N LEU A 505 35.57 -24.09 -19.04
CA LEU A 505 34.25 -24.56 -19.48
C LEU A 505 34.08 -24.45 -21.01
N GLU A 506 34.57 -23.38 -21.64
CA GLU A 506 34.60 -23.24 -23.10
C GLU A 506 35.41 -24.36 -23.77
N SER A 507 36.58 -24.71 -23.21
CA SER A 507 37.40 -25.82 -23.69
C SER A 507 36.64 -27.15 -23.63
N ILE A 508 35.95 -27.44 -22.51
CA ILE A 508 35.13 -28.65 -22.35
C ILE A 508 34.00 -28.70 -23.39
N LEU A 509 33.30 -27.58 -23.59
CA LEU A 509 32.23 -27.48 -24.58
C LEU A 509 32.75 -27.70 -26.01
N SER A 510 33.94 -27.18 -26.34
CA SER A 510 34.55 -27.34 -27.67
C SER A 510 34.82 -28.81 -28.00
N ILE A 511 35.31 -29.59 -27.03
CA ILE A 511 35.56 -31.03 -27.17
C ILE A 511 34.26 -31.77 -27.46
N HIS A 512 33.18 -31.43 -26.75
CA HIS A 512 31.86 -32.02 -26.99
C HIS A 512 31.35 -31.73 -28.41
N LYS A 513 31.45 -30.47 -28.86
CA LYS A 513 31.03 -30.07 -30.20
C LYS A 513 31.81 -30.81 -31.29
N LEU A 514 33.12 -30.94 -31.14
CA LEU A 514 33.96 -31.71 -32.08
C LEU A 514 33.56 -33.18 -32.12
N SER A 515 33.31 -33.79 -30.96
CA SER A 515 32.84 -35.18 -30.86
C SER A 515 31.49 -35.39 -31.56
N ARG A 516 30.52 -34.49 -31.34
CA ARG A 516 29.20 -34.54 -32.01
C ARG A 516 29.27 -34.38 -33.52
N LEU A 517 30.21 -33.59 -34.02
CA LEU A 517 30.45 -33.43 -35.46
C LEU A 517 31.17 -34.63 -36.09
N GLY A 518 31.50 -35.67 -35.32
CA GLY A 518 32.23 -36.86 -35.78
C GLY A 518 33.74 -36.63 -35.90
N ASN A 519 34.24 -35.46 -35.50
CA ASN A 519 35.66 -35.14 -35.57
C ASN A 519 36.41 -35.62 -34.31
N HIS A 520 36.47 -36.94 -34.16
CA HIS A 520 36.97 -37.60 -32.95
C HIS A 520 38.47 -37.38 -32.71
N VAL A 521 39.27 -37.26 -33.77
CA VAL A 521 40.73 -37.05 -33.65
C VAL A 521 41.03 -35.66 -33.07
N ASP A 522 40.38 -34.62 -33.58
CA ASP A 522 40.58 -33.26 -33.08
C ASP A 522 40.01 -33.10 -31.66
N ALA A 523 38.88 -33.75 -31.35
CA ALA A 523 38.34 -33.78 -29.98
C ALA A 523 39.36 -34.36 -28.98
N LEU A 524 40.03 -35.47 -29.32
CA LEU A 524 41.06 -36.09 -28.46
C LEU A 524 42.31 -35.24 -28.35
N ARG A 525 42.70 -34.53 -29.43
CA ARG A 525 43.80 -33.57 -29.38
C ARG A 525 43.52 -32.43 -28.40
N GLU A 526 42.28 -31.93 -28.37
CA GLU A 526 41.88 -30.90 -27.40
C GLU A 526 41.81 -31.45 -25.96
N VAL A 527 41.38 -32.70 -25.75
CA VAL A 527 41.45 -33.36 -24.43
C VAL A 527 42.88 -33.40 -23.89
N ALA A 528 43.85 -33.74 -24.74
CA ALA A 528 45.26 -33.80 -24.34
C ALA A 528 45.87 -32.42 -24.03
N LYS A 529 45.28 -31.32 -24.51
CA LYS A 529 45.73 -29.93 -24.27
C LYS A 529 45.18 -29.33 -22.98
N LEU A 530 44.26 -29.99 -22.29
CA LEU A 530 43.65 -29.45 -21.08
C LEU A 530 44.68 -29.34 -19.96
N LEU A 531 45.18 -28.13 -19.69
CA LEU A 531 46.20 -27.88 -18.65
C LEU A 531 45.72 -28.20 -17.23
N PHE A 532 44.39 -28.20 -17.03
CA PHE A 532 43.76 -28.47 -15.74
C PHE A 532 43.43 -29.94 -15.52
N LEU A 533 43.75 -30.85 -16.46
CA LEU A 533 43.62 -32.29 -16.30
C LEU A 533 44.89 -33.00 -16.81
N PRO A 534 45.49 -33.93 -16.05
CA PRO A 534 46.73 -34.62 -16.43
C PRO A 534 46.48 -35.73 -17.45
N LEU A 535 45.85 -35.40 -18.58
CA LEU A 535 45.47 -36.34 -19.63
C LEU A 535 46.44 -36.36 -20.83
N ASP A 536 47.44 -35.48 -20.88
CA ASP A 536 48.44 -35.47 -21.96
C ASP A 536 49.18 -36.82 -22.02
N PRO A 537 49.05 -37.62 -23.10
CA PRO A 537 49.69 -38.94 -23.20
C PRO A 537 51.23 -38.87 -23.15
N ARG A 538 51.85 -37.70 -23.38
CA ARG A 538 53.30 -37.49 -23.35
C ARG A 538 53.79 -36.86 -22.04
N GLY A 539 52.89 -36.37 -21.19
CA GLY A 539 53.23 -35.76 -19.91
C GLY A 539 53.57 -36.79 -18.82
N PRO A 540 54.25 -36.40 -17.73
CA PRO A 540 54.51 -37.28 -16.59
C PRO A 540 53.21 -37.72 -15.90
N ASP A 541 53.23 -38.86 -15.21
CA ASP A 541 52.12 -39.31 -14.36
C ASP A 541 52.13 -38.51 -13.05
N THR A 542 51.37 -37.42 -13.02
CA THR A 542 51.15 -36.62 -11.80
C THR A 542 50.04 -37.22 -10.94
N ALA A 543 50.38 -37.65 -9.73
CA ALA A 543 49.45 -38.16 -8.71
C ALA A 543 48.91 -37.04 -7.78
N VAL A 544 48.69 -35.85 -8.32
CA VAL A 544 48.17 -34.71 -7.55
C VAL A 544 46.64 -34.76 -7.54
N ASP A 545 46.01 -34.46 -6.40
CA ASP A 545 44.55 -34.29 -6.32
C ASP A 545 44.14 -33.00 -7.05
N VAL A 546 43.94 -33.14 -8.36
CA VAL A 546 43.58 -32.04 -9.27
C VAL A 546 42.29 -31.35 -8.83
N PHE A 547 41.43 -32.04 -8.08
CA PHE A 547 40.14 -31.53 -7.66
C PHE A 547 40.19 -30.58 -6.46
N GLU A 548 41.30 -30.51 -5.71
CA GLU A 548 41.45 -29.48 -4.66
C GLU A 548 41.52 -28.08 -5.26
N ASN A 549 42.10 -27.95 -6.47
CA ASN A 549 42.34 -26.66 -7.12
C ASN A 549 41.32 -26.32 -8.23
N LEU A 550 40.43 -27.26 -8.59
CA LEU A 550 39.42 -27.05 -9.62
C LEU A 550 38.16 -26.38 -9.07
N SER A 551 37.56 -25.48 -9.84
CA SER A 551 36.24 -24.92 -9.49
C SER A 551 35.14 -25.99 -9.49
N PRO A 552 34.19 -25.98 -8.54
CA PRO A 552 33.04 -26.89 -8.52
C PRO A 552 32.27 -26.92 -9.85
N HIS A 553 32.20 -25.78 -10.56
CA HIS A 553 31.55 -25.65 -11.86
C HIS A 553 32.23 -26.52 -12.93
N VAL A 554 33.56 -26.55 -12.96
CA VAL A 554 34.34 -27.38 -13.90
C VAL A 554 34.27 -28.85 -13.48
N GLN A 555 34.38 -29.11 -12.17
CA GLN A 555 34.31 -30.47 -11.62
C GLN A 555 33.03 -31.20 -12.02
N ALA A 556 31.89 -30.50 -12.03
CA ALA A 556 30.61 -31.06 -12.43
C ALA A 556 30.58 -31.60 -13.87
N CYS A 557 31.39 -31.04 -14.77
CA CYS A 557 31.44 -31.44 -16.18
C CYS A 557 32.44 -32.56 -16.48
N ILE A 558 33.39 -32.84 -15.57
CA ILE A 558 34.47 -33.81 -15.81
C ILE A 558 33.95 -35.23 -16.11
N PRO A 559 32.98 -35.80 -15.37
CA PRO A 559 32.52 -37.15 -15.67
C PRO A 559 31.99 -37.31 -17.10
N ASP A 560 31.24 -36.32 -17.58
CA ASP A 560 30.67 -36.36 -18.93
C ASP A 560 31.75 -36.11 -19.99
N LEU A 561 32.71 -35.21 -19.74
CA LEU A 561 33.90 -35.03 -20.58
C LEU A 561 34.67 -36.34 -20.77
N LEU A 562 34.92 -37.10 -19.69
CA LEU A 562 35.63 -38.37 -19.74
C LEU A 562 34.85 -39.42 -20.55
N LYS A 563 33.52 -39.46 -20.42
CA LYS A 563 32.67 -40.34 -21.25
C LYS A 563 32.80 -40.01 -22.73
N VAL A 564 32.82 -38.72 -23.08
CA VAL A 564 33.00 -38.27 -24.46
C VAL A 564 34.38 -38.60 -24.99
N ALA A 565 35.43 -38.40 -24.19
CA ALA A 565 36.79 -38.80 -24.56
C ALA A 565 36.88 -40.32 -24.83
N LEU A 566 36.28 -41.15 -23.98
CA LEU A 566 36.21 -42.61 -24.18
C LEU A 566 35.43 -42.97 -25.46
N THR A 567 34.31 -42.32 -25.73
CA THR A 567 33.56 -42.54 -26.98
C THR A 567 34.36 -42.12 -28.22
N CYS A 568 35.10 -41.02 -28.17
CA CYS A 568 36.01 -40.65 -29.26
C CYS A 568 37.13 -41.68 -29.45
N LEU A 569 37.70 -42.20 -28.36
CA LEU A 569 38.74 -43.25 -28.40
C LEU A 569 38.25 -44.57 -29.02
N ASP A 570 36.95 -44.86 -28.92
CA ASP A 570 36.36 -46.07 -29.52
C ASP A 570 36.16 -45.92 -31.03
N ASN A 571 36.08 -44.69 -31.53
CA ASN A 571 35.82 -44.38 -32.95
C ASN A 571 37.11 -44.06 -33.75
N VAL A 572 38.29 -44.12 -33.13
CA VAL A 572 39.57 -43.81 -33.77
C VAL A 572 40.53 -44.99 -33.66
N THR A 573 41.19 -45.34 -34.77
CA THR A 573 42.21 -46.40 -34.81
C THR A 573 43.54 -45.91 -34.26
N ASP A 574 44.12 -46.67 -33.33
CA ASP A 574 45.44 -46.39 -32.75
C ASP A 574 46.55 -46.76 -33.73
N SER A 575 47.38 -45.79 -34.12
CA SER A 575 48.46 -45.96 -35.11
C SER A 575 49.86 -45.82 -34.51
N ASP A 576 50.01 -45.04 -33.44
CA ASP A 576 51.29 -44.68 -32.83
C ASP A 576 51.37 -45.00 -31.31
N GLY A 577 50.33 -45.63 -30.74
CA GLY A 577 50.26 -45.96 -29.33
C GLY A 577 49.82 -44.80 -28.42
N SER A 578 49.64 -43.60 -28.97
CA SER A 578 49.22 -42.41 -28.21
C SER A 578 47.81 -42.54 -27.65
N LEU A 579 46.90 -43.21 -28.38
CA LEU A 579 45.52 -43.44 -27.94
C LEU A 579 45.45 -44.44 -26.80
N ARG A 580 46.31 -45.47 -26.82
CA ARG A 580 46.46 -46.41 -25.70
C ARG A 580 47.01 -45.73 -24.45
N ALA A 581 48.01 -44.85 -24.62
CA ALA A 581 48.55 -44.06 -23.52
C ALA A 581 47.47 -43.13 -22.91
N LEU A 582 46.68 -42.44 -23.75
CA LEU A 582 45.57 -41.60 -23.28
C LEU A 582 44.49 -42.41 -22.54
N ARG A 583 44.12 -43.60 -23.04
CA ARG A 583 43.17 -44.50 -22.36
C ARG A 583 43.72 -44.93 -20.99
N ALA A 584 45.00 -45.30 -20.90
CA ALA A 584 45.66 -45.63 -19.64
C ALA A 584 45.66 -44.46 -18.65
N LYS A 585 45.88 -43.22 -19.14
CA LYS A 585 45.80 -42.01 -18.31
C LYS A 585 44.40 -41.75 -17.77
N ILE A 586 43.35 -41.92 -18.57
CA ILE A 586 41.97 -41.79 -18.10
C ILE A 586 41.68 -42.82 -17.00
N SER A 587 42.09 -44.07 -17.19
CA SER A 587 41.92 -45.13 -16.18
C SER A 587 42.69 -44.83 -14.88
N SER A 588 43.95 -44.41 -14.99
CA SER A 588 44.79 -44.00 -13.85
C SER A 588 44.19 -42.80 -13.12
N PHE A 589 43.69 -41.80 -13.85
CA PHE A 589 43.04 -40.61 -13.30
C PHE A 589 41.80 -40.97 -12.46
N ILE A 590 40.94 -41.87 -12.97
CA ILE A 590 39.75 -42.32 -12.24
C ILE A 590 40.15 -43.17 -11.02
N ALA A 591 41.16 -44.05 -11.16
CA ALA A 591 41.66 -44.90 -10.08
C ALA A 591 42.29 -44.09 -8.92
N ASN A 592 43.03 -43.02 -9.25
CA ASN A 592 43.63 -42.15 -8.25
C ASN A 592 42.59 -41.28 -7.51
N ASN A 593 41.40 -41.13 -8.09
CA ASN A 593 40.30 -40.32 -7.54
C ASN A 593 39.09 -41.16 -7.10
N VAL A 594 39.28 -42.42 -6.67
CA VAL A 594 38.20 -43.35 -6.29
C VAL A 594 37.36 -42.88 -5.09
N LYS A 595 37.88 -41.97 -4.25
CA LYS A 595 37.10 -41.39 -3.14
C LYS A 595 35.91 -40.54 -3.61
N ARG A 596 35.84 -40.20 -4.91
CA ARG A 596 34.73 -39.45 -5.52
C ARG A 596 33.61 -40.41 -5.94
N ASN A 597 32.36 -39.96 -5.79
CA ASN A 597 31.18 -40.66 -6.31
C ASN A 597 31.09 -40.50 -7.84
N TRP A 598 31.92 -41.22 -8.59
CA TRP A 598 31.83 -41.25 -10.05
C TRP A 598 30.54 -41.96 -10.51
N PRO A 599 29.94 -41.53 -11.63
CA PRO A 599 28.81 -42.24 -12.23
C PRO A 599 29.15 -43.71 -12.55
N ARG A 600 28.24 -44.64 -12.21
CA ARG A 600 28.45 -46.09 -12.41
C ARG A 600 28.76 -46.45 -13.86
N ASP A 601 28.10 -45.78 -14.81
CA ASP A 601 28.29 -46.00 -16.24
C ASP A 601 29.69 -45.58 -16.73
N LEU A 602 30.32 -44.61 -16.07
CA LEU A 602 31.71 -44.24 -16.35
C LEU A 602 32.67 -45.35 -15.87
N TYR A 603 32.45 -45.92 -14.68
CA TYR A 603 33.24 -47.05 -14.18
C TYR A 603 33.10 -48.28 -15.07
N GLU A 604 31.87 -48.62 -15.46
CA GLU A 604 31.61 -49.76 -16.34
C GLU A 604 32.30 -49.61 -17.70
N ARG A 605 32.28 -48.41 -18.29
CA ARG A 605 32.98 -48.13 -19.56
C ARG A 605 34.50 -48.30 -19.46
N VAL A 606 35.09 -47.91 -18.34
CA VAL A 606 36.54 -48.09 -18.10
C VAL A 606 36.86 -49.56 -17.83
N ALA A 607 36.03 -50.25 -17.04
CA ALA A 607 36.24 -51.65 -16.65
C ALA A 607 36.01 -52.65 -17.80
N GLN A 608 35.08 -52.37 -18.73
CA GLN A 608 34.84 -53.21 -19.91
C GLN A 608 36.00 -53.22 -20.92
N ARG A 609 37.01 -52.36 -20.72
CA ARG A 609 38.04 -52.03 -21.72
C ARG A 609 39.47 -51.92 -21.14
N LEU A 610 39.66 -52.28 -19.87
CA LEU A 610 40.96 -52.72 -19.32
C LEU A 610 41.19 -54.16 -19.76
#